data_AF-A0AAN8QGQ8-F1
#
_entry.id   AF-A0AAN8QGQ8-F1
#
_cell.length_a   1.000
_cell.length_b   1.000
_cell.length_c   1.000
_cell.angle_alpha   90.00
_cell.angle_beta   90.00
_cell.angle_gamma   90.00
#
_symmetry.space_group_name_H-M   'P 1'
#
loop_
_entity.id
_entity.type
_entity.pdbx_description
1 polymer ?
#
loop_
_entity_poly.entity_id
_entity_poly.type
_entity_poly.pdbx_seq_one_letter_code
_entity_poly.pdbx_strand_id
1 'polypeptide(L)'
;MESAATKFTFLPLKDKKFPSIDGKENQDNLLKWSMKGRMKAQMFCFDQVFQPYEKDQFVRDFLKDVNVINNLNILTDSGRWTSVGIPLTPVSADVVPCSVLAMTLFDRLYSNNIVREGGAICKCLDEFYGDFTISDELRKILLDEDSDNYDIYSDADRDEFLFRLFKHMCLGGQVCQFEDNIQSYLDITKQIYKDLISVQKNSETKELNIISSVYKITAGVSLKISILIYNSISLPKFSAVLSPPDIVNI
;
A
#
# COMPACT_ATOMS: atom_id res chain seq x y z
N MET A 1 -24.08 -1.36 31.30
CA MET A 1 -24.42 -0.35 30.28
C MET A 1 -23.63 -0.72 29.04
N GLU A 2 -24.28 -1.34 28.06
CA GLU A 2 -23.72 -1.39 26.70
C GLU A 2 -23.65 0.05 26.21
N SER A 3 -22.44 0.59 25.97
CA SER A 3 -22.34 1.84 25.24
C SER A 3 -22.90 1.57 23.84
N ALA A 4 -23.89 2.35 23.40
CA ALA A 4 -24.33 2.32 22.02
C ALA A 4 -23.10 2.43 21.12
N ALA A 5 -22.86 1.44 20.27
CA ALA A 5 -21.72 1.45 19.36
C ALA A 5 -21.83 2.70 18.47
N THR A 6 -20.88 3.61 18.59
CA THR A 6 -20.87 4.86 17.84
C THR A 6 -20.68 4.52 16.36
N LYS A 7 -21.66 4.88 15.53
CA LYS A 7 -21.63 4.65 14.09
C LYS A 7 -20.80 5.75 13.42
N PHE A 8 -19.80 5.37 12.62
CA PHE A 8 -19.02 6.32 11.83
C PHE A 8 -19.81 6.81 10.62
N THR A 9 -19.68 8.09 10.29
CA THR A 9 -20.13 8.65 9.00
C THR A 9 -18.94 9.12 8.17
N PHE A 10 -19.07 9.05 6.85
CA PHE A 10 -17.95 9.26 5.95
C PHE A 10 -18.29 10.28 4.86
N LEU A 11 -17.31 11.12 4.52
CA LEU A 11 -17.43 12.09 3.42
C LEU A 11 -16.20 12.03 2.51
N PRO A 12 -16.36 11.87 1.19
CA PRO A 12 -15.25 11.86 0.25
C PRO A 12 -14.63 13.24 0.09
N LEU A 13 -13.30 13.33 0.17
CA LEU A 13 -12.53 14.54 -0.09
C LEU A 13 -12.03 14.55 -1.55
N LYS A 14 -12.94 14.84 -2.49
CA LYS A 14 -12.69 14.72 -3.95
C LYS A 14 -11.54 15.60 -4.48
N ASP A 15 -11.24 16.69 -3.79
CA ASP A 15 -10.18 17.62 -4.19
C ASP A 15 -8.79 17.21 -3.68
N LYS A 16 -8.70 16.18 -2.82
CA LYS A 16 -7.43 15.67 -2.32
C LYS A 16 -6.85 14.68 -3.32
N LYS A 17 -5.64 15.01 -3.79
CA LYS A 17 -4.83 14.20 -4.70
C LYS A 17 -3.57 13.74 -3.99
N PHE A 18 -2.97 12.68 -4.51
CA PHE A 18 -1.70 12.13 -4.04
C PHE A 18 -0.63 12.43 -5.09
N PRO A 19 0.23 13.44 -4.89
CA PRO A 19 1.19 13.88 -5.91
C PRO A 19 2.05 12.76 -6.49
N SER A 20 2.46 11.80 -5.68
CA SER A 20 3.24 10.64 -6.11
C SER A 20 2.49 9.66 -7.03
N ILE A 21 1.15 9.66 -7.01
CA ILE A 21 0.29 8.76 -7.79
C ILE A 21 -0.39 9.51 -8.95
N ASP A 22 -0.90 10.72 -8.69
CA ASP A 22 -1.69 11.53 -9.63
C ASP A 22 -0.85 12.59 -10.36
N GLY A 23 0.34 12.92 -9.83
CA GLY A 23 1.24 13.92 -10.38
C GLY A 23 2.03 13.41 -11.57
N LYS A 24 2.59 14.32 -12.37
CA LYS A 24 3.27 13.98 -13.63
C LYS A 24 4.58 13.21 -13.45
N GLU A 25 5.27 13.44 -12.33
CA GLU A 25 6.63 12.93 -12.06
C GLU A 25 6.76 11.42 -12.24
N ASN A 26 5.81 10.65 -11.70
CA ASN A 26 5.90 9.19 -11.68
C ASN A 26 5.11 8.52 -12.82
N GLN A 27 4.44 9.28 -13.70
CA GLN A 27 3.51 8.69 -14.68
C GLN A 27 4.18 7.79 -15.70
N ASP A 28 5.43 8.07 -16.05
CA ASP A 28 6.17 7.27 -17.04
C ASP A 28 6.56 5.92 -16.43
N ASN A 29 7.09 5.92 -15.21
CA ASN A 29 7.39 4.69 -14.46
C ASN A 29 6.11 3.90 -14.18
N LEU A 30 5.03 4.54 -13.72
CA LEU A 30 3.75 3.86 -13.50
C LEU A 30 3.17 3.27 -14.79
N LEU A 31 3.35 3.93 -15.95
CA LEU A 31 2.94 3.38 -17.24
C LEU A 31 3.79 2.15 -17.59
N LYS A 32 5.11 2.29 -17.49
CA LYS A 32 6.08 1.23 -17.77
C LYS A 32 5.84 -0.01 -16.91
N TRP A 33 5.49 0.17 -15.64
CA TRP A 33 5.21 -0.92 -14.70
C TRP A 33 3.76 -1.41 -14.74
N SER A 34 2.96 -1.00 -15.73
CA SER A 34 1.55 -1.40 -15.89
C SER A 34 0.66 -1.03 -14.69
N MET A 35 0.95 0.07 -14.02
CA MET A 35 0.21 0.56 -12.85
C MET A 35 -0.57 1.85 -13.12
N LYS A 36 -0.20 2.62 -14.16
CA LYS A 36 -0.91 3.85 -14.53
C LYS A 36 -2.36 3.56 -14.88
N GLY A 37 -3.28 4.23 -14.19
CA GLY A 37 -4.71 4.00 -14.35
C GLY A 37 -5.19 2.65 -13.78
N ARG A 38 -4.34 1.89 -13.11
CA ARG A 38 -4.71 0.66 -12.38
C ARG A 38 -4.57 0.80 -10.86
N MET A 39 -3.83 1.81 -10.40
CA MET A 39 -3.76 2.21 -8.99
C MET A 39 -4.52 3.51 -8.75
N LYS A 40 -5.18 3.63 -7.59
CA LYS A 40 -5.86 4.85 -7.16
C LYS A 40 -5.78 5.03 -5.65
N ALA A 41 -5.62 6.26 -5.19
CA ALA A 41 -5.77 6.60 -3.78
C ALA A 41 -6.91 7.61 -3.61
N GLN A 42 -7.75 7.41 -2.60
CA GLN A 42 -8.92 8.24 -2.33
C GLN A 42 -8.99 8.60 -0.85
N MET A 43 -9.31 9.86 -0.57
CA MET A 43 -9.35 10.37 0.79
C MET A 43 -10.79 10.54 1.27
N PHE A 44 -11.05 10.14 2.51
CA PHE A 44 -12.32 10.35 3.20
C PHE A 44 -12.07 11.00 4.56
N CYS A 45 -13.02 11.80 5.04
CA CYS A 45 -13.07 12.21 6.44
C CYS A 45 -14.20 11.52 7.17
N PHE A 46 -14.08 11.45 8.49
CA PHE A 46 -15.06 10.85 9.38
C PHE A 46 -15.26 11.71 10.63
N ASP A 47 -16.39 11.51 11.30
CA ASP A 47 -16.93 12.41 12.35
C ASP A 47 -16.58 12.00 13.79
N GLN A 48 -16.00 10.82 13.98
CA GLN A 48 -15.64 10.28 15.30
C GLN A 48 -14.13 10.15 15.48
N VAL A 49 -13.67 10.01 16.72
CA VAL A 49 -12.28 9.62 17.00
C VAL A 49 -12.17 8.11 16.78
N PHE A 50 -11.20 7.69 15.98
CA PHE A 50 -10.95 6.26 15.73
C PHE A 50 -9.97 5.70 16.76
N GLN A 51 -10.34 4.57 17.37
CA GLN A 51 -9.42 3.76 18.17
C GLN A 51 -9.06 2.45 17.45
N PRO A 52 -7.80 1.96 17.53
CA PRO A 52 -7.38 0.76 16.82
C PRO A 52 -8.23 -0.51 17.06
N TYR A 53 -8.79 -0.66 18.27
CA TYR A 53 -9.66 -1.79 18.59
C TYR A 53 -11.02 -1.74 17.86
N GLU A 54 -11.41 -0.59 17.30
CA GLU A 54 -12.65 -0.40 16.55
C GLU A 54 -12.50 -0.74 15.06
N LYS A 55 -11.32 -1.18 14.60
CA LYS A 55 -11.00 -1.46 13.19
C LYS A 55 -12.11 -2.23 12.46
N ASP A 56 -12.65 -3.27 13.07
CA ASP A 56 -13.62 -4.14 12.41
C ASP A 56 -14.99 -3.46 12.29
N GLN A 57 -15.39 -2.64 13.28
CA GLN A 57 -16.61 -1.85 13.22
C GLN A 57 -16.46 -0.69 12.23
N PHE A 58 -15.34 0.02 12.27
CA PHE A 58 -15.02 1.11 11.36
C PHE A 58 -15.12 0.69 9.90
N VAL A 59 -14.48 -0.43 9.53
CA VAL A 59 -14.46 -0.91 8.14
C VAL A 59 -15.84 -1.43 7.72
N ARG A 60 -16.59 -2.06 8.65
CA ARG A 60 -17.98 -2.44 8.42
C ARG A 60 -18.88 -1.24 8.16
N ASP A 61 -18.73 -0.16 8.92
CA ASP A 61 -19.50 1.08 8.71
C ASP A 61 -19.07 1.76 7.41
N PHE A 62 -17.76 1.82 7.13
CA PHE A 62 -17.20 2.40 5.90
C PHE A 62 -17.77 1.74 4.65
N LEU A 63 -17.72 0.41 4.54
CA LEU A 63 -18.19 -0.31 3.35
C LEU A 63 -19.72 -0.44 3.25
N LYS A 64 -20.47 0.10 4.22
CA LYS A 64 -21.94 0.21 4.20
C LYS A 64 -22.44 1.64 4.04
N ASP A 65 -21.57 2.63 4.19
CA ASP A 65 -21.91 4.04 4.12
C ASP A 65 -22.25 4.47 2.68
N VAL A 66 -23.37 5.20 2.52
CA VAL A 66 -23.89 5.60 1.20
C VAL A 66 -22.93 6.53 0.44
N ASN A 67 -22.19 7.38 1.15
CA ASN A 67 -21.20 8.25 0.51
C ASN A 67 -19.99 7.44 0.07
N VAL A 68 -19.61 6.42 0.82
CA VAL A 68 -18.49 5.54 0.47
C VAL A 68 -18.85 4.68 -0.72
N ILE A 69 -19.95 3.92 -0.68
CA ILE A 69 -20.30 3.00 -1.78
C ILE A 69 -20.45 3.74 -3.12
N ASN A 70 -20.89 4.99 -3.10
CA ASN A 70 -21.09 5.79 -4.30
C ASN A 70 -19.81 6.49 -4.81
N ASN A 71 -18.77 6.63 -3.98
CA ASN A 71 -17.58 7.41 -4.34
C ASN A 71 -16.27 6.62 -4.27
N LEU A 72 -16.19 5.55 -3.48
CA LEU A 72 -15.04 4.64 -3.46
C LEU A 72 -15.01 3.88 -4.79
N ASN A 73 -13.94 4.10 -5.54
CA ASN A 73 -13.73 3.49 -6.84
C ASN A 73 -13.01 2.17 -6.69
N ILE A 74 -13.47 1.16 -7.42
CA ILE A 74 -12.82 -0.14 -7.51
C ILE A 74 -12.52 -0.43 -8.98
N LEU A 75 -11.41 -1.12 -9.23
CA LEU A 75 -11.07 -1.60 -10.56
C LEU A 75 -11.75 -2.96 -10.75
N THR A 76 -12.58 -3.08 -11.79
CA THR A 76 -13.20 -4.36 -12.15
C THR A 76 -12.22 -5.23 -12.94
N ASP A 77 -12.50 -6.53 -13.04
CA ASP A 77 -11.72 -7.48 -13.85
C ASP A 77 -11.61 -7.06 -15.32
N SER A 78 -12.57 -6.27 -15.82
CA SER A 78 -12.54 -5.66 -17.15
C SER A 78 -11.59 -4.47 -17.28
N GLY A 79 -10.81 -4.16 -16.24
CA GLY A 79 -9.88 -3.02 -16.19
C GLY A 79 -10.58 -1.66 -16.12
N ARG A 80 -11.86 -1.61 -15.74
CA ARG A 80 -12.64 -0.37 -15.67
C ARG A 80 -12.91 0.04 -14.23
N TRP A 81 -12.69 1.32 -13.94
CA TRP A 81 -13.05 1.92 -12.67
C TRP A 81 -14.56 2.15 -12.58
N THR A 82 -15.15 1.67 -11.49
CA THR A 82 -16.55 1.91 -11.12
C THR A 82 -16.62 2.29 -9.65
N SER A 83 -17.74 2.85 -9.17
CA SER A 83 -18.01 2.90 -7.74
C SER A 83 -18.42 1.52 -7.23
N VAL A 84 -18.25 1.28 -5.93
CA VAL A 84 -18.66 0.03 -5.27
C VAL A 84 -20.16 -0.25 -5.48
N GLY A 85 -21.02 0.76 -5.36
CA GLY A 85 -22.44 0.72 -5.71
C GLY A 85 -23.36 -0.04 -4.75
N ILE A 86 -22.84 -1.04 -4.04
CA ILE A 86 -23.60 -1.86 -3.08
C ILE A 86 -22.82 -2.07 -1.78
N PRO A 87 -23.48 -2.22 -0.63
CA PRO A 87 -22.80 -2.61 0.60
C PRO A 87 -22.06 -3.93 0.45
N LEU A 88 -20.80 -3.98 0.88
CA LEU A 88 -19.96 -5.19 0.78
C LEU A 88 -19.97 -5.97 2.08
N THR A 89 -20.23 -7.28 1.99
CA THR A 89 -20.17 -8.24 3.11
C THR A 89 -19.82 -9.64 2.59
N PRO A 90 -19.06 -10.47 3.33
CA PRO A 90 -18.42 -10.18 4.62
C PRO A 90 -17.25 -9.20 4.46
N VAL A 91 -16.78 -8.64 5.58
CA VAL A 91 -15.68 -7.68 5.63
C VAL A 91 -14.75 -8.07 6.77
N SER A 92 -13.45 -8.11 6.50
CA SER A 92 -12.38 -8.26 7.49
C SER A 92 -11.34 -7.15 7.36
N ALA A 93 -10.67 -6.87 8.49
CA ALA A 93 -9.60 -5.88 8.57
C ALA A 93 -8.41 -6.48 9.31
N ASP A 94 -7.30 -6.69 8.61
CA ASP A 94 -6.06 -7.19 9.18
C ASP A 94 -5.08 -6.04 9.39
N VAL A 95 -4.40 -6.01 10.54
CA VAL A 95 -3.40 -4.97 10.82
C VAL A 95 -2.19 -5.19 9.92
N VAL A 96 -1.70 -4.12 9.31
CA VAL A 96 -0.42 -4.10 8.61
C VAL A 96 0.54 -3.26 9.43
N PRO A 97 1.65 -3.84 9.94
CA PRO A 97 2.68 -3.07 10.63
C PRO A 97 3.16 -1.89 9.79
N CYS A 98 3.32 -0.74 10.43
CA CYS A 98 3.79 0.48 9.78
C CYS A 98 4.63 1.25 10.80
N SER A 99 5.77 0.67 11.14
CA SER A 99 6.70 1.16 12.17
C SER A 99 8.00 1.70 11.56
N VAL A 100 8.33 1.31 10.32
CA VAL A 100 9.57 1.70 9.66
C VAL A 100 9.48 3.10 9.06
N LEU A 101 10.36 4.00 9.50
CA LEU A 101 10.45 5.38 8.98
C LEU A 101 11.50 5.56 7.88
N ALA A 102 12.51 4.69 7.84
CA ALA A 102 13.71 4.89 7.06
C ALA A 102 13.80 3.94 5.88
N MET A 103 14.20 4.47 4.72
CA MET A 103 14.51 3.66 3.53
C MET A 103 15.76 2.78 3.72
N THR A 104 16.51 2.98 4.81
CA THR A 104 17.68 2.16 5.17
C THR A 104 17.34 0.69 5.40
N LEU A 105 16.04 0.36 5.54
CA LEU A 105 15.57 -1.03 5.46
C LEU A 105 16.13 -1.73 4.21
N PHE A 106 16.19 -1.03 3.07
CA PHE A 106 16.61 -1.59 1.79
C PHE A 106 18.13 -1.54 1.55
N ASP A 107 18.92 -0.99 2.48
CA ASP A 107 20.39 -0.99 2.37
C ASP A 107 20.94 -2.43 2.35
N ARG A 108 20.20 -3.38 2.94
CA ARG A 108 20.51 -4.81 2.91
C ARG A 108 20.61 -5.39 1.49
N LEU A 109 19.93 -4.79 0.51
CA LEU A 109 20.05 -5.20 -0.91
C LEU A 109 21.47 -5.02 -1.43
N TYR A 110 22.14 -3.94 -1.02
CA TYR A 110 23.51 -3.65 -1.40
C TYR A 110 24.49 -4.55 -0.64
N SER A 111 24.29 -4.70 0.67
CA SER A 111 25.18 -5.52 1.53
C SER A 111 25.16 -7.01 1.17
N ASN A 112 24.10 -7.51 0.53
CA ASN A 112 23.94 -8.91 0.16
C ASN A 112 24.06 -9.15 -1.35
N ASN A 113 24.68 -8.22 -2.11
CA ASN A 113 24.95 -8.36 -3.55
C ASN A 113 23.71 -8.56 -4.43
N ILE A 114 22.51 -8.19 -3.96
CA ILE A 114 21.29 -8.15 -4.78
C ILE A 114 21.37 -6.96 -5.76
N VAL A 115 22.01 -5.88 -5.29
CA VAL A 115 22.22 -4.64 -6.04
C VAL A 115 23.69 -4.24 -5.93
N ARG A 116 24.29 -3.82 -7.05
CA ARG A 116 25.66 -3.27 -7.09
C ARG A 116 25.71 -1.86 -6.52
N GLU A 117 26.89 -1.36 -6.16
CA GLU A 117 27.06 0.01 -5.62
C GLU A 117 26.40 1.11 -6.48
N GLY A 118 26.40 0.97 -7.81
CA GLY A 118 25.76 1.89 -8.75
C GLY A 118 24.23 1.76 -8.88
N GLY A 119 23.59 0.90 -8.08
CA GLY A 119 22.16 0.64 -8.12
C GLY A 119 21.73 -0.40 -9.15
N ALA A 120 22.65 -0.95 -9.95
CA ALA A 120 22.34 -2.00 -10.93
C ALA A 120 21.93 -3.30 -10.24
N ILE A 121 20.76 -3.82 -10.58
CA ILE A 121 20.19 -5.04 -10.02
C ILE A 121 20.91 -6.25 -10.63
N CYS A 122 21.37 -7.17 -9.78
CA CYS A 122 22.06 -8.38 -10.22
C CYS A 122 21.10 -9.31 -10.96
N LYS A 123 21.50 -9.75 -12.15
CA LYS A 123 20.74 -10.72 -12.96
C LYS A 123 20.94 -12.14 -12.43
N CYS A 124 19.90 -12.95 -12.57
CA CYS A 124 19.93 -14.38 -12.29
C CYS A 124 19.53 -15.16 -13.53
N LEU A 125 19.57 -16.50 -13.46
CA LEU A 125 18.96 -17.33 -14.49
C LEU A 125 17.45 -17.18 -14.44
N ASP A 126 16.79 -17.25 -15.60
CA ASP A 126 15.35 -17.12 -15.67
C ASP A 126 14.66 -18.27 -14.93
N GLU A 127 13.84 -17.92 -13.95
CA GLU A 127 13.00 -18.82 -13.17
C GLU A 127 11.54 -18.42 -13.34
N PHE A 128 10.63 -19.41 -13.26
CA PHE A 128 9.21 -19.18 -13.47
C PHE A 128 8.44 -19.38 -12.16
N TYR A 129 7.76 -18.33 -11.71
CA TYR A 129 6.91 -18.34 -10.52
C TYR A 129 5.47 -18.04 -10.94
N GLY A 130 4.67 -19.09 -11.13
CA GLY A 130 3.35 -18.96 -11.77
C GLY A 130 3.48 -18.39 -13.18
N ASP A 131 2.76 -17.30 -13.47
CA ASP A 131 2.83 -16.57 -14.75
C ASP A 131 3.95 -15.50 -14.76
N PHE A 132 4.77 -15.43 -13.72
CA PHE A 132 5.81 -14.41 -13.56
C PHE A 132 7.20 -14.97 -13.90
N THR A 133 7.97 -14.25 -14.71
CA THR A 133 9.38 -14.58 -14.99
C THR A 133 10.30 -13.77 -14.08
N ILE A 134 11.09 -14.48 -13.29
CA ILE A 134 12.14 -13.93 -12.43
C ILE A 134 13.45 -13.97 -13.21
N SER A 135 13.99 -12.79 -13.53
CA SER A 135 15.25 -12.63 -14.29
C SER A 135 16.32 -11.86 -13.52
N ASP A 136 16.05 -11.54 -12.25
CA ASP A 136 17.00 -10.85 -11.38
C ASP A 136 16.81 -11.23 -9.91
N GLU A 137 17.90 -11.05 -9.15
CA GLU A 137 17.98 -11.37 -7.73
C GLU A 137 16.96 -10.59 -6.89
N LEU A 138 16.60 -9.37 -7.31
CA LEU A 138 15.61 -8.56 -6.60
C LEU A 138 14.22 -9.21 -6.64
N ARG A 139 13.74 -9.61 -7.83
CA ARG A 139 12.44 -10.27 -7.90
C ARG A 139 12.48 -11.67 -7.28
N LYS A 140 13.63 -12.34 -7.33
CA LYS A 140 13.84 -13.61 -6.65
C LYS A 140 13.60 -13.49 -5.15
N ILE A 141 14.28 -12.57 -4.46
CA ILE A 141 14.06 -12.39 -3.00
C ILE A 141 12.64 -11.92 -2.63
N LEU A 142 11.92 -11.30 -3.57
CA LEU A 142 10.56 -10.80 -3.33
C LEU A 142 9.48 -11.88 -3.51
N LEU A 143 9.74 -12.91 -4.32
CA LEU A 143 8.75 -13.92 -4.73
C LEU A 143 9.09 -15.35 -4.29
N ASP A 144 10.36 -15.72 -4.29
CA ASP A 144 10.81 -17.09 -4.06
C ASP A 144 11.26 -17.28 -2.61
N GLU A 145 10.44 -17.98 -1.82
CA GLU A 145 10.69 -18.32 -0.41
C GLU A 145 11.84 -19.32 -0.25
N ASP A 146 12.18 -20.07 -1.30
CA ASP A 146 13.26 -21.06 -1.28
C ASP A 146 14.61 -20.46 -1.74
N SER A 147 14.66 -19.15 -2.03
CA SER A 147 15.88 -18.45 -2.43
C SER A 147 16.89 -18.36 -1.28
N ASP A 148 18.18 -18.59 -1.58
CA ASP A 148 19.29 -18.45 -0.63
C ASP A 148 19.33 -17.07 0.07
N ASN A 149 18.80 -16.04 -0.60
CA ASN A 149 18.78 -14.66 -0.10
C ASN A 149 17.41 -14.24 0.44
N TYR A 150 16.43 -15.14 0.56
CA TYR A 150 15.11 -14.79 1.08
C TYR A 150 15.19 -14.20 2.49
N ASP A 151 15.99 -14.81 3.36
CA ASP A 151 16.07 -14.46 4.78
C ASP A 151 16.85 -13.17 5.10
N ILE A 152 17.33 -12.42 4.10
CA ILE A 152 17.92 -11.09 4.33
C ILE A 152 16.86 -10.11 4.91
N TYR A 153 15.57 -10.42 4.71
CA TYR A 153 14.43 -9.78 5.34
C TYR A 153 13.65 -10.82 6.13
N SER A 154 13.45 -10.55 7.42
CA SER A 154 12.61 -11.37 8.28
C SER A 154 11.14 -11.28 7.87
N ASP A 155 10.30 -12.21 8.34
CA ASP A 155 8.84 -12.14 8.15
C ASP A 155 8.27 -10.81 8.66
N ALA A 156 8.77 -10.31 9.80
CA ALA A 156 8.38 -9.03 10.34
C ALA A 156 8.74 -7.85 9.41
N ASP A 157 9.94 -7.86 8.82
CA ASP A 157 10.33 -6.86 7.82
C ASP A 157 9.43 -6.93 6.58
N ARG A 158 9.11 -8.15 6.12
CA ARG A 158 8.27 -8.40 4.95
C ARG A 158 6.82 -7.97 5.16
N ASP A 159 6.36 -8.03 6.41
CA ASP A 159 5.02 -7.59 6.81
C ASP A 159 4.86 -6.08 6.95
N GLU A 160 5.96 -5.32 7.08
CA GLU A 160 5.91 -3.87 7.16
C GLU A 160 5.33 -3.24 5.88
N PHE A 161 4.45 -2.26 6.06
CA PHE A 161 3.77 -1.56 4.97
C PHE A 161 4.77 -0.96 3.96
N LEU A 162 5.90 -0.45 4.43
CA LEU A 162 6.97 0.06 3.57
C LEU A 162 7.53 -1.03 2.64
N PHE A 163 7.77 -2.24 3.17
CA PHE A 163 8.27 -3.35 2.38
C PHE A 163 7.24 -3.84 1.37
N ARG A 164 5.97 -3.97 1.79
CA ARG A 164 4.88 -4.38 0.90
C ARG A 164 4.66 -3.39 -0.24
N LEU A 165 4.74 -2.09 0.05
CA LEU A 165 4.68 -1.04 -0.96
C LEU A 165 5.85 -1.15 -1.94
N PHE A 166 7.08 -1.32 -1.44
CA PHE A 166 8.26 -1.52 -2.28
C PHE A 166 8.13 -2.74 -3.19
N LYS A 167 7.73 -3.89 -2.62
CA LYS A 167 7.44 -5.12 -3.36
C LYS A 167 6.42 -4.87 -4.47
N HIS A 168 5.35 -4.14 -4.18
CA HIS A 168 4.33 -3.79 -5.18
C HIS A 168 4.91 -2.96 -6.33
N MET A 169 5.77 -1.99 -6.05
CA MET A 169 6.43 -1.20 -7.10
C MET A 169 7.37 -2.05 -7.96
N CYS A 170 8.15 -2.95 -7.35
CA CYS A 170 9.10 -3.81 -8.06
C CYS A 170 8.43 -4.85 -8.97
N LEU A 171 7.29 -5.38 -8.55
CA LEU A 171 6.57 -6.42 -9.30
C LEU A 171 5.62 -5.82 -10.34
N GLY A 172 5.02 -4.66 -10.05
CA GLY A 172 4.13 -3.96 -10.98
C GLY A 172 2.87 -4.75 -11.35
N GLY A 173 2.29 -4.41 -12.49
CA GLY A 173 1.12 -5.07 -13.07
C GLY A 173 1.46 -6.13 -14.12
N GLN A 174 0.43 -6.69 -14.76
CA GLN A 174 0.54 -7.85 -15.66
C GLN A 174 1.53 -7.69 -16.82
N VAL A 175 1.71 -6.47 -17.34
CA VAL A 175 2.67 -6.18 -18.43
C VAL A 175 3.80 -5.28 -17.95
N CYS A 176 4.27 -5.50 -16.72
CA CYS A 176 5.36 -4.75 -16.11
C CYS A 176 6.66 -4.87 -16.93
N GLN A 177 7.15 -3.73 -17.42
CA GLN A 177 8.50 -3.61 -17.95
C GLN A 177 9.40 -3.19 -16.81
N PHE A 178 10.16 -4.13 -16.27
CA PHE A 178 10.93 -3.89 -15.07
C PHE A 178 12.17 -3.01 -15.29
N GLU A 179 12.77 -2.56 -14.19
CA GLU A 179 14.01 -1.78 -14.19
C GLU A 179 15.25 -2.65 -13.99
N ASP A 180 16.36 -2.19 -14.53
CA ASP A 180 17.70 -2.72 -14.24
C ASP A 180 18.39 -1.97 -13.09
N ASN A 181 17.81 -0.85 -12.63
CA ASN A 181 18.34 -0.04 -11.54
C ASN A 181 17.30 0.10 -10.41
N ILE A 182 17.73 -0.13 -9.17
CA ILE A 182 16.88 -0.11 -7.98
C ILE A 182 16.32 1.28 -7.65
N GLN A 183 17.02 2.34 -8.07
CA GLN A 183 16.77 3.70 -7.60
C GLN A 183 15.35 4.17 -7.97
N SER A 184 14.89 3.84 -9.17
CA SER A 184 13.53 4.16 -9.62
C SER A 184 12.46 3.60 -8.68
N TYR A 185 12.65 2.37 -8.17
CA TYR A 185 11.74 1.74 -7.22
C TYR A 185 11.81 2.40 -5.84
N LEU A 186 13.02 2.67 -5.34
CA LEU A 186 13.21 3.30 -4.03
C LEU A 186 12.62 4.72 -3.99
N ASP A 187 12.82 5.51 -5.04
CA ASP A 187 12.33 6.88 -5.10
C ASP A 187 10.81 6.94 -5.11
N ILE A 188 10.15 6.16 -5.97
CA ILE A 188 8.68 6.14 -6.04
C ILE A 188 8.09 5.56 -4.74
N THR A 189 8.67 4.49 -4.21
CA THR A 189 8.24 3.92 -2.92
C THR A 189 8.29 4.97 -1.81
N LYS A 190 9.41 5.71 -1.71
CA LYS A 190 9.60 6.77 -0.72
C LYS A 190 8.59 7.90 -0.89
N GLN A 191 8.32 8.32 -2.12
CA GLN A 191 7.35 9.37 -2.41
C GLN A 191 5.93 8.95 -2.03
N ILE A 192 5.49 7.76 -2.45
CA ILE A 192 4.17 7.22 -2.11
C ILE A 192 4.06 7.03 -0.59
N TYR A 193 5.06 6.45 0.06
CA TYR A 193 5.05 6.27 1.51
C TYR A 193 4.87 7.59 2.26
N LYS A 194 5.55 8.66 1.83
CA LYS A 194 5.41 10.01 2.42
C LYS A 194 4.04 10.65 2.17
N ASP A 195 3.44 10.40 1.03
CA ASP A 195 2.09 10.90 0.74
C ASP A 195 1.01 10.18 1.57
N LEU A 196 1.29 8.93 1.95
CA LEU A 196 0.36 8.05 2.63
C LEU A 196 0.48 8.06 4.16
N ILE A 197 1.71 8.12 4.68
CA ILE A 197 1.99 8.01 6.11
C ILE A 197 2.17 9.39 6.74
N SER A 198 1.47 9.59 7.86
CA SER A 198 1.62 10.78 8.68
C SER A 198 2.56 10.49 9.85
N VAL A 199 3.48 11.42 10.07
CA VAL A 199 4.42 11.39 11.20
C VAL A 199 4.24 12.63 12.07
N GLN A 200 4.49 12.48 13.35
CA GLN A 200 4.49 13.58 14.31
C GLN A 200 5.83 13.58 15.05
N LYS A 201 6.38 14.77 15.26
CA LYS A 201 7.55 14.94 16.12
C LYS A 201 7.12 14.88 17.58
N ASN A 202 7.72 13.98 18.35
CA ASN A 202 7.54 13.93 19.79
C ASN A 202 8.07 15.23 20.43
N SER A 203 7.24 15.88 21.24
CA SER A 203 7.57 17.16 21.87
C SER A 203 8.73 17.05 22.85
N GLU A 204 8.89 15.90 23.51
CA GLU A 204 9.92 15.61 24.51
C GLU A 204 11.19 15.06 23.85
N THR A 205 11.11 13.93 23.15
CA THR A 205 12.29 13.24 22.59
C THR A 205 12.84 13.87 21.32
N LYS A 206 12.05 14.73 20.65
CA LYS A 206 12.33 15.29 19.32
C LYS A 206 12.41 14.27 18.18
N GLU A 207 12.14 13.00 18.45
CA GLU A 207 12.09 11.95 17.44
C GLU A 207 10.78 12.00 16.65
N LEU A 208 10.79 11.47 15.43
CA LEU A 208 9.58 11.32 14.63
C LEU A 208 8.91 9.99 14.96
N ASN A 209 7.60 10.03 15.17
CA ASN A 209 6.76 8.86 15.38
C ASN A 209 5.69 8.78 14.29
N ILE A 210 5.41 7.57 13.81
CA ILE A 210 4.28 7.33 12.90
C ILE A 210 2.98 7.41 13.71
N ILE A 211 2.01 8.17 13.19
CA ILE A 211 0.66 8.30 13.78
C ILE A 211 -0.43 7.68 12.89
N SER A 212 -0.03 7.07 11.78
CA SER A 212 -0.91 6.29 10.91
C SER A 212 -1.10 4.86 11.42
N SER A 213 -2.26 4.28 11.14
CA SER A 213 -2.55 2.85 11.27
C SER A 213 -2.97 2.31 9.91
N VAL A 214 -2.35 1.19 9.49
CA VAL A 214 -2.61 0.60 8.19
C VAL A 214 -3.37 -0.71 8.36
N TYR A 215 -4.40 -0.89 7.55
CA TYR A 215 -5.24 -2.08 7.56
C TYR A 215 -5.41 -2.63 6.15
N LYS A 216 -5.22 -3.94 6.01
CA LYS A 216 -5.58 -4.68 4.82
C LYS A 216 -7.04 -5.10 4.94
N ILE A 217 -7.85 -4.68 4.01
CA ILE A 217 -9.29 -4.92 4.00
C ILE A 217 -9.62 -5.95 2.93
N THR A 218 -10.35 -6.98 3.35
CA THR A 218 -10.95 -7.96 2.44
C THR A 218 -12.46 -7.85 2.53
N ALA A 219 -13.13 -7.71 1.39
CA ALA A 219 -14.58 -7.52 1.33
C ALA A 219 -15.22 -8.32 0.18
N GLY A 220 -16.36 -8.97 0.47
CA GLY A 220 -17.08 -9.79 -0.51
C GLY A 220 -16.26 -10.98 -1.02
N VAL A 221 -16.44 -11.36 -2.29
CA VAL A 221 -15.83 -12.58 -2.87
C VAL A 221 -14.39 -12.35 -3.36
N SER A 222 -14.01 -11.12 -3.74
CA SER A 222 -12.69 -10.85 -4.35
C SER A 222 -12.12 -9.44 -4.14
N LEU A 223 -12.80 -8.52 -3.44
CA LEU A 223 -12.29 -7.15 -3.31
C LEU A 223 -11.24 -7.09 -2.19
N LYS A 224 -10.02 -6.71 -2.57
CA LYS A 224 -8.93 -6.44 -1.64
C LYS A 224 -8.54 -4.96 -1.75
N ILE A 225 -8.54 -4.26 -0.63
CA ILE A 225 -8.23 -2.83 -0.54
C ILE A 225 -7.29 -2.62 0.63
N SER A 226 -6.31 -1.73 0.51
CA SER A 226 -5.49 -1.32 1.66
C SER A 226 -6.05 0.02 2.16
N ILE A 227 -6.64 0.03 3.35
CA ILE A 227 -7.12 1.26 3.99
C ILE A 227 -6.07 1.75 4.98
N LEU A 228 -5.61 2.98 4.77
CA LEU A 228 -4.69 3.69 5.64
C LEU A 228 -5.45 4.72 6.45
N ILE A 229 -5.66 4.42 7.74
CA ILE A 229 -6.32 5.32 8.67
C ILE A 229 -5.28 6.18 9.38
N TYR A 230 -5.45 7.50 9.41
CA TYR A 230 -4.55 8.35 10.17
C TYR A 230 -5.31 9.43 10.94
N ASN A 231 -5.19 9.40 12.26
CA ASN A 231 -5.82 10.41 13.11
C ASN A 231 -5.04 11.74 12.99
N SER A 232 -5.48 12.63 12.09
CA SER A 232 -4.92 13.98 12.01
C SER A 232 -5.50 14.88 13.10
N ILE A 233 -4.63 15.67 13.74
CA ILE A 233 -4.93 16.62 14.82
C ILE A 233 -5.94 17.70 14.40
N SER A 234 -6.12 17.95 13.10
CA SER A 234 -7.01 19.01 12.61
C SER A 234 -8.44 18.55 12.32
N LEU A 235 -8.63 17.30 11.85
CA LEU A 235 -9.90 16.62 11.54
C LEU A 235 -9.58 15.12 11.31
N PRO A 236 -10.38 14.14 11.78
CA PRO A 236 -10.17 12.73 11.47
C PRO A 236 -10.29 12.47 9.95
N LYS A 237 -9.24 11.90 9.35
CA LYS A 237 -9.15 11.64 7.90
C LYS A 237 -8.51 10.27 7.66
N PHE A 238 -8.77 9.65 6.52
CA PHE A 238 -8.03 8.46 6.10
C PHE A 238 -7.99 8.33 4.59
N SER A 239 -6.96 7.65 4.12
CA SER A 239 -6.74 7.32 2.73
C SER A 239 -7.12 5.86 2.49
N ALA A 240 -8.04 5.60 1.57
CA ALA A 240 -8.19 4.27 0.97
C ALA A 240 -7.28 4.19 -0.25
N VAL A 241 -6.31 3.29 -0.23
CA VAL A 241 -5.43 3.01 -1.38
C VAL A 241 -5.90 1.71 -2.02
N LEU A 242 -6.22 1.81 -3.30
CA LEU A 242 -6.80 0.76 -4.10
C LEU A 242 -5.79 0.40 -5.19
N SER A 243 -5.18 -0.76 -5.04
CA SER A 243 -4.38 -1.40 -6.07
C SER A 243 -5.06 -2.69 -6.53
N PRO A 244 -4.86 -3.13 -7.79
CA PRO A 244 -5.47 -4.36 -8.28
C PRO A 244 -4.95 -5.57 -7.50
N PRO A 245 -5.77 -6.62 -7.35
CA PRO A 245 -5.40 -7.84 -6.63
C PRO A 245 -4.34 -8.71 -7.35
N ASP A 246 -3.98 -8.37 -8.58
CA ASP A 246 -3.42 -9.37 -9.51
C ASP A 246 -1.96 -9.78 -9.27
N ILE A 247 -1.14 -9.03 -8.53
CA ILE A 247 0.27 -9.45 -8.32
C ILE A 247 0.80 -9.21 -6.90
N VAL A 248 0.35 -8.19 -6.15
CA VAL A 248 0.83 -7.98 -4.77
C VAL A 248 -0.27 -7.35 -3.91
N ASN A 249 -0.68 -8.06 -2.87
CA ASN A 249 -1.50 -7.47 -1.80
C ASN A 249 -0.58 -6.59 -0.95
N ILE A 250 -0.81 -5.27 -0.95
CA ILE A 250 -0.13 -4.32 -0.04
C ILE A 250 -0.78 -4.39 1.35
#